data_AF-A0A7X0CEJ7-F1
#
_entry.id   AF-A0A7X0CEJ7-F1
#
_cell.length_a   1.000
_cell.length_b   1.000
_cell.length_c   1.000
_cell.angle_alpha   90.00
_cell.angle_beta   90.00
_cell.angle_gamma   90.00
#
_symmetry.space_group_name_H-M   'P 1'
#
loop_
_entity.id
_entity.type
_entity.pdbx_description
1 polymer ?
#
loop_
_entity_poly.entity_id
_entity_poly.type
_entity_poly.pdbx_seq_one_letter_code
_entity_poly.pdbx_strand_id
1 'polypeptide(L)'
;MRPVARLALGAALLGACGVVSALFVVERMGVAPRALAPYVEKRSSGHNPAIVGAGQYASRMLLALDRGEVRPVLQAELHALAIGAQQVAVGGSGGEAAQRVDVIDVDGLRAAMKEAAAGTIITLAPGTYSIGGRALEANRGGSAEAPIVVRAAQPGSVTLVSSVLMAVKVSAPYWRFENLTIDGACQRDDDCEHAFQVVGAASHFAAVNNTIGGFNAHFKINGSDGRFPDHGLIEANTLFNPAPRATRQPVTPIDLVAASHWTIRSNIVRDFVKMHGNQISYGAFAKGGGSGNVFERNLIWCERELTGQPGQRIGVSLGGGGTGKSSCRDGRCITEQDGSVLRANLIVGCSDAGIYLNSAAGSRIEDNTVLDTGGIDVRYPTSSAQLDGNLVDGPIRARDGALLRLGDNRDTGLWRSFVGHHPVRALFAAPTRGDFGWAGDAPLRAGGPAPESREDLCGAARGATRIYGAFEDFTACRRP
;
A
#
# COMPACT_ATOMS: atom_id res chain seq x y z
N MET A 1 6.31 -60.52 -5.01
CA MET A 1 5.51 -59.66 -4.08
C MET A 1 4.20 -60.34 -3.77
N ARG A 2 3.83 -60.48 -2.49
CA ARG A 2 2.55 -61.06 -2.05
C ARG A 2 1.36 -60.21 -2.56
N PRO A 3 0.20 -60.79 -2.88
CA PRO A 3 -0.96 -60.09 -3.44
C PRO A 3 -1.45 -58.91 -2.57
N VAL A 4 -1.32 -59.02 -1.25
CA VAL A 4 -1.62 -57.93 -0.28
C VAL A 4 -0.71 -56.71 -0.49
N ALA A 5 0.56 -56.92 -0.82
CA ALA A 5 1.50 -55.83 -1.09
C ALA A 5 1.19 -55.09 -2.41
N ARG A 6 0.59 -55.77 -3.39
CA ARG A 6 0.16 -55.15 -4.66
C ARG A 6 -1.11 -54.32 -4.49
N LEU A 7 -2.07 -54.80 -3.69
CA LEU A 7 -3.28 -54.07 -3.32
C LEU A 7 -2.98 -52.83 -2.48
N ALA A 8 -2.09 -52.95 -1.48
CA ALA A 8 -1.64 -51.82 -0.68
C ALA A 8 -0.89 -50.76 -1.52
N LEU A 9 -0.02 -51.20 -2.43
CA LEU A 9 0.67 -50.31 -3.37
C LEU A 9 -0.32 -49.62 -4.33
N GLY A 10 -1.32 -50.35 -4.85
CA GLY A 10 -2.36 -49.80 -5.71
C GLY A 10 -3.23 -48.76 -5.00
N ALA A 11 -3.63 -49.03 -3.76
CA ALA A 11 -4.39 -48.08 -2.95
C ALA A 11 -3.56 -46.83 -2.60
N ALA A 12 -2.28 -47.00 -2.29
CA ALA A 12 -1.36 -45.89 -2.03
C ALA A 12 -1.16 -45.01 -3.29
N LEU A 13 -1.00 -45.63 -4.47
CA LEU A 13 -0.89 -44.92 -5.75
C LEU A 13 -2.18 -44.16 -6.09
N LEU A 14 -3.35 -44.77 -5.91
CA LEU A 14 -4.64 -44.10 -6.13
C LEU A 14 -4.85 -42.92 -5.15
N GLY A 15 -4.48 -43.10 -3.88
CA GLY A 15 -4.50 -42.02 -2.90
C GLY A 15 -3.56 -40.87 -3.28
N ALA A 16 -2.33 -41.19 -3.71
CA ALA A 16 -1.37 -40.19 -4.19
C ALA A 16 -1.88 -39.45 -5.44
N CYS A 17 -2.46 -40.15 -6.42
CA CYS A 17 -3.07 -39.54 -7.59
C CYS A 17 -4.26 -38.62 -7.23
N GLY A 18 -5.07 -39.01 -6.24
CA GLY A 18 -6.17 -38.19 -5.73
C GLY A 18 -5.67 -36.89 -5.09
N VAL A 19 -4.62 -36.96 -4.26
CA VAL A 19 -4.00 -35.79 -3.64
C VAL A 19 -3.40 -34.87 -4.70
N VAL A 20 -2.62 -35.41 -5.64
CA VAL A 20 -2.03 -34.63 -6.74
C VAL A 20 -3.12 -33.93 -7.56
N SER A 21 -4.22 -34.62 -7.86
CA SER A 21 -5.36 -34.05 -8.60
C SER A 21 -6.02 -32.91 -7.82
N ALA A 22 -6.23 -33.08 -6.50
CA ALA A 22 -6.79 -32.03 -5.65
C ALA A 22 -5.89 -30.80 -5.57
N LEU A 23 -4.57 -30.98 -5.41
CA LEU A 23 -3.60 -29.89 -5.39
C LEU A 23 -3.56 -29.15 -6.74
N PHE A 24 -3.61 -29.88 -7.85
CA PHE A 24 -3.71 -29.28 -9.18
C PHE A 24 -4.99 -28.47 -9.37
N VAL A 25 -6.13 -28.97 -8.88
CA VAL A 25 -7.40 -28.24 -8.93
C VAL A 25 -7.33 -26.96 -8.11
N VAL A 26 -6.76 -26.99 -6.90
CA VAL A 26 -6.57 -25.80 -6.05
C VAL A 26 -5.70 -24.76 -6.76
N GLU A 27 -4.58 -25.19 -7.32
CA GLU A 27 -3.66 -24.30 -8.07
C GLU A 27 -4.40 -23.65 -9.24
N ARG A 28 -5.19 -24.43 -9.99
CA ARG A 28 -5.95 -23.96 -11.16
C ARG A 28 -7.13 -23.07 -10.79
N MET A 29 -7.82 -23.34 -9.68
CA MET A 29 -8.92 -22.51 -9.18
C MET A 29 -8.41 -21.14 -8.73
N GLY A 30 -7.17 -21.08 -8.25
CA GLY A 30 -6.56 -19.81 -7.89
C GLY A 30 -7.19 -19.12 -6.67
N VAL A 31 -7.86 -19.87 -5.78
CA VAL A 31 -8.45 -19.31 -4.56
C VAL A 31 -7.54 -19.62 -3.38
N ALA A 32 -6.97 -18.59 -2.75
CA ALA A 32 -6.13 -18.74 -1.55
C ALA A 32 -6.96 -19.08 -0.31
N PRO A 33 -6.38 -19.75 0.71
CA PRO A 33 -7.11 -20.07 1.93
C PRO A 33 -7.68 -18.82 2.61
N ARG A 34 -6.95 -17.70 2.66
CA ARG A 34 -7.47 -16.39 3.13
C ARG A 34 -8.72 -15.88 2.42
N ALA A 35 -8.90 -16.19 1.14
CA ALA A 35 -10.09 -15.83 0.38
C ALA A 35 -11.22 -16.85 0.57
N LEU A 36 -10.86 -18.14 0.70
CA LEU A 36 -11.82 -19.23 0.88
C LEU A 36 -12.44 -19.26 2.29
N ALA A 37 -11.64 -19.01 3.33
CA ALA A 37 -12.05 -19.06 4.72
C ALA A 37 -13.31 -18.23 5.03
N PRO A 38 -13.37 -16.91 4.72
CA PRO A 38 -14.57 -16.11 4.97
C PRO A 38 -15.75 -16.56 4.10
N TYR A 39 -15.51 -17.11 2.91
CA TYR A 39 -16.57 -17.66 2.07
C TYR A 39 -17.21 -18.91 2.71
N VAL A 40 -16.40 -19.83 3.24
CA VAL A 40 -16.88 -21.03 3.94
C VAL A 40 -17.71 -20.65 5.16
N GLU A 41 -17.21 -19.71 5.96
CA GLU A 41 -17.91 -19.21 7.14
C GLU A 41 -19.25 -18.58 6.77
N LYS A 42 -19.27 -17.69 5.76
CA LYS A 42 -20.50 -17.08 5.24
C LYS A 42 -21.49 -18.12 4.74
N ARG A 43 -21.04 -19.13 4.01
CA ARG A 43 -21.91 -20.21 3.49
C ARG A 43 -22.48 -21.10 4.59
N SER A 44 -21.74 -21.29 5.69
CA SER A 44 -22.22 -22.04 6.85
C SER A 44 -23.16 -21.25 7.76
N SER A 45 -23.15 -19.92 7.67
CA SER A 45 -23.96 -19.04 8.53
C SER A 45 -25.47 -19.24 8.30
N GLY A 46 -26.27 -19.13 9.38
CA GLY A 46 -27.72 -19.32 9.34
C GLY A 46 -28.20 -20.78 9.26
N HIS A 47 -27.30 -21.75 9.16
CA HIS A 47 -27.61 -23.17 9.24
C HIS A 47 -27.69 -23.66 10.71
N ASN A 48 -27.92 -24.98 10.91
CA ASN A 48 -27.92 -25.57 12.25
C ASN A 48 -26.54 -25.47 12.93
N PRO A 49 -26.48 -25.56 14.28
CA PRO A 49 -25.23 -25.33 15.03
C PRO A 49 -24.05 -26.20 14.62
N ALA A 50 -24.28 -27.44 14.17
CA ALA A 50 -23.20 -28.33 13.73
C ALA A 50 -22.55 -27.85 12.43
N ILE A 51 -23.35 -27.39 11.45
CA ILE A 51 -22.85 -26.85 10.18
C ILE A 51 -22.11 -25.53 10.43
N VAL A 52 -22.67 -24.65 11.26
CA VAL A 52 -22.03 -23.38 11.64
C VAL A 52 -20.69 -23.64 12.33
N GLY A 53 -20.67 -24.54 13.32
CA GLY A 53 -19.45 -24.90 14.03
C GLY A 53 -18.37 -25.50 13.12
N ALA A 54 -18.77 -26.36 12.18
CA ALA A 54 -17.85 -26.95 11.19
C ALA A 54 -17.28 -25.88 10.23
N GLY A 55 -18.11 -24.96 9.76
CA GLY A 55 -17.67 -23.86 8.87
C GLY A 55 -16.70 -22.91 9.57
N GLN A 56 -16.97 -22.54 10.82
CA GLN A 56 -16.07 -21.73 11.64
C GLN A 56 -14.74 -22.44 11.93
N TYR A 57 -14.78 -23.74 12.24
CA TYR A 57 -13.58 -24.54 12.42
C TYR A 57 -12.72 -24.59 11.15
N ALA A 58 -13.34 -24.87 10.00
CA ALA A 58 -12.66 -24.90 8.71
C ALA A 58 -12.06 -23.53 8.34
N SER A 59 -12.80 -22.43 8.54
CA SER A 59 -12.33 -21.05 8.35
C SER A 59 -11.06 -20.77 9.18
N ARG A 60 -11.10 -21.08 10.50
CA ARG A 60 -9.95 -20.93 11.38
C ARG A 60 -8.74 -21.76 10.95
N MET A 61 -8.94 -23.01 10.53
CA MET A 61 -7.86 -23.88 10.07
C MET A 61 -7.23 -23.38 8.77
N LEU A 62 -8.04 -22.95 7.79
CA LEU A 62 -7.54 -22.36 6.55
C LEU A 62 -6.70 -21.11 6.80
N LEU A 63 -7.16 -20.22 7.69
CA LEU A 63 -6.41 -19.02 8.06
C LEU A 63 -5.14 -19.35 8.85
N ALA A 64 -5.20 -20.30 9.78
CA ALA A 64 -4.03 -20.71 10.56
C ALA A 64 -2.93 -21.32 9.68
N LEU A 65 -3.31 -22.13 8.68
CA LEU A 65 -2.36 -22.70 7.73
C LEU A 65 -1.74 -21.61 6.85
N ASP A 66 -2.55 -20.74 6.26
CA ASP A 66 -2.07 -19.72 5.33
C ASP A 66 -1.30 -18.58 6.00
N ARG A 67 -1.75 -18.12 7.17
CA ARG A 67 -1.19 -16.92 7.83
C ARG A 67 -0.26 -17.27 8.99
N GLY A 68 -0.30 -18.50 9.48
CA GLY A 68 0.37 -18.89 10.71
C GLY A 68 -0.31 -18.30 11.95
N GLU A 69 0.37 -18.40 13.10
CA GLU A 69 -0.10 -17.74 14.31
C GLU A 69 0.02 -16.22 14.18
N VAL A 70 -1.12 -15.53 14.17
CA VAL A 70 -1.19 -14.09 14.34
C VAL A 70 -0.82 -13.78 15.80
N ARG A 71 0.31 -13.10 16.00
CA ARG A 71 0.70 -12.57 17.31
C ARG A 71 0.76 -11.05 17.22
N PRO A 72 0.35 -10.33 18.28
CA PRO A 72 0.47 -8.89 18.30
C PRO A 72 1.94 -8.49 18.11
N VAL A 73 2.17 -7.62 17.12
CA VAL A 73 3.47 -7.02 16.85
C VAL A 73 3.79 -6.05 17.98
N LEU A 74 5.03 -6.07 18.50
CA LEU A 74 5.47 -5.06 19.46
C LEU A 74 5.50 -3.69 18.77
N GLN A 75 4.74 -2.73 19.31
CA GLN A 75 4.48 -1.44 18.68
C GLN A 75 5.76 -0.63 18.39
N ALA A 76 6.81 -0.82 19.21
CA ALA A 76 8.06 -0.08 19.19
C ALA A 76 8.90 -0.22 17.90
N GLU A 77 8.69 -1.25 17.08
CA GLU A 77 9.63 -1.59 16.01
C GLU A 77 9.55 -0.69 14.76
N LEU A 78 8.39 -0.10 14.42
CA LEU A 78 8.27 0.73 13.22
C LEU A 78 8.81 2.15 13.40
N HIS A 79 8.72 2.73 14.60
CA HIS A 79 9.25 4.07 14.87
C HIS A 79 10.79 4.13 14.78
N ALA A 80 11.44 2.97 14.88
CA ALA A 80 12.87 2.83 14.72
C ALA A 80 13.30 2.73 13.26
N LEU A 81 12.39 2.72 12.28
CA LEU A 81 12.78 2.59 10.88
C LEU A 81 13.16 3.94 10.23
N ALA A 82 14.14 3.90 9.33
CA ALA A 82 14.57 4.98 8.44
C ALA A 82 13.59 5.21 7.26
N ILE A 83 12.46 4.50 7.25
CA ILE A 83 11.32 4.69 6.34
C ILE A 83 10.11 5.26 7.10
N GLY A 84 9.20 5.91 6.39
CA GLY A 84 8.08 6.65 6.98
C GLY A 84 8.51 7.98 7.60
N ALA A 85 7.66 8.54 8.46
CA ALA A 85 7.95 9.80 9.14
C ALA A 85 9.13 9.68 10.12
N GLN A 86 10.08 10.59 9.97
CA GLN A 86 11.33 10.72 10.69
C GLN A 86 11.26 11.84 11.73
N GLN A 87 12.00 11.67 12.83
CA GLN A 87 12.12 12.68 13.88
C GLN A 87 13.00 13.87 13.48
N VAL A 88 13.87 13.68 12.48
CA VAL A 88 14.68 14.75 11.91
C VAL A 88 13.82 15.53 10.92
N ALA A 89 13.75 16.86 11.08
CA ALA A 89 13.01 17.72 10.20
C ALA A 89 13.57 17.66 8.77
N VAL A 90 12.69 17.54 7.77
CA VAL A 90 13.05 17.83 6.38
C VAL A 90 12.92 19.33 6.11
N GLY A 91 13.62 19.82 5.07
CA GLY A 91 13.45 21.20 4.58
C GLY A 91 14.27 22.26 5.33
N GLY A 92 15.46 21.95 5.85
CA GLY A 92 16.30 22.87 6.63
C GLY A 92 17.06 23.96 5.86
N SER A 93 17.08 23.96 4.52
CA SER A 93 18.03 24.80 3.75
C SER A 93 17.57 25.21 2.34
N GLY A 94 16.27 25.30 2.07
CA GLY A 94 15.75 25.58 0.72
C GLY A 94 15.46 27.06 0.45
N GLY A 95 16.43 27.76 -0.17
CA GLY A 95 16.27 29.08 -0.80
C GLY A 95 16.20 30.28 0.16
N GLU A 96 16.63 31.45 -0.30
CA GLU A 96 16.23 32.71 0.34
C GLU A 96 14.69 32.78 0.25
N ALA A 97 14.02 32.42 1.34
CA ALA A 97 12.57 32.53 1.42
C ALA A 97 12.20 33.98 1.14
N ALA A 98 11.49 34.23 0.03
CA ALA A 98 11.00 35.57 -0.30
C ALA A 98 10.11 36.11 0.83
N GLN A 99 9.44 35.21 1.57
CA GLN A 99 8.63 35.55 2.71
C GLN A 99 8.60 34.39 3.74
N ARG A 100 8.78 34.72 5.02
CA ARG A 100 8.56 33.80 6.14
C ARG A 100 7.36 34.28 6.96
N VAL A 101 6.46 33.37 7.29
CA VAL A 101 5.26 33.65 8.07
C VAL A 101 5.17 32.63 9.19
N ASP A 102 5.24 33.10 10.43
CA ASP A 102 4.99 32.25 11.60
C ASP A 102 3.52 32.34 11.99
N VAL A 103 2.90 31.20 12.27
CA VAL A 103 1.49 31.11 12.67
C VAL A 103 1.37 30.32 13.96
N ILE A 104 0.41 30.71 14.81
CA ILE A 104 0.20 30.12 16.14
C ILE A 104 -1.19 29.48 16.32
N ASP A 105 -2.08 29.69 15.35
CA ASP A 105 -3.44 29.15 15.35
C ASP A 105 -3.95 28.88 13.91
N VAL A 106 -5.14 28.27 13.82
CA VAL A 106 -5.73 27.84 12.54
C VAL A 106 -6.19 29.01 11.67
N ASP A 107 -6.58 30.13 12.28
CA ASP A 107 -7.04 31.31 11.55
C ASP A 107 -5.87 32.06 10.91
N GLY A 108 -4.75 32.18 11.64
CA GLY A 108 -3.47 32.64 11.12
C GLY A 108 -2.95 31.76 10.00
N LEU A 109 -3.00 30.43 10.15
CA LEU A 109 -2.65 29.49 9.08
C LEU A 109 -3.51 29.70 7.82
N ARG A 110 -4.82 29.81 8.01
CA ARG A 110 -5.78 30.02 6.92
C ARG A 110 -5.57 31.36 6.20
N ALA A 111 -5.25 32.43 6.95
CA ALA A 111 -4.89 33.72 6.37
C ALA A 111 -3.56 33.64 5.61
N ALA A 112 -2.53 33.02 6.20
CA ALA A 112 -1.22 32.85 5.58
C ALA A 112 -1.31 32.04 4.27
N MET A 113 -2.07 30.94 4.25
CA MET A 113 -2.26 30.13 3.03
C MET A 113 -3.02 30.88 1.94
N LYS A 114 -4.01 31.70 2.32
CA LYS A 114 -4.75 32.55 1.38
C LYS A 114 -3.86 33.61 0.74
N GLU A 115 -2.96 34.22 1.50
CA GLU A 115 -2.10 35.31 1.02
C GLU A 115 -0.75 34.82 0.45
N ALA A 116 -0.44 33.53 0.55
CA ALA A 116 0.83 32.96 0.11
C ALA A 116 1.14 33.23 -1.37
N ALA A 117 2.41 33.47 -1.66
CA ALA A 117 2.97 33.61 -2.99
C ALA A 117 4.14 32.63 -3.17
N ALA A 118 4.65 32.49 -4.39
CA ALA A 118 5.81 31.64 -4.66
C ALA A 118 6.98 31.97 -3.70
N GLY A 119 7.51 30.94 -3.03
CA GLY A 119 8.59 31.05 -2.05
C GLY A 119 8.16 31.41 -0.63
N THR A 120 6.86 31.58 -0.34
CA THR A 120 6.38 31.75 1.03
C THR A 120 6.61 30.47 1.84
N ILE A 121 7.23 30.61 3.01
CA ILE A 121 7.37 29.56 4.01
C ILE A 121 6.48 29.90 5.21
N ILE A 122 5.45 29.09 5.44
CA ILE A 122 4.54 29.17 6.58
C ILE A 122 4.99 28.16 7.63
N THR A 123 5.48 28.65 8.76
CA THR A 123 5.95 27.82 9.87
C THR A 123 4.94 27.86 11.01
N LEU A 124 4.43 26.68 11.37
CA LEU A 124 3.51 26.53 12.49
C LEU A 124 4.32 26.44 13.78
N ALA A 125 3.98 27.28 14.76
CA ALA A 125 4.49 27.15 16.11
C ALA A 125 3.96 25.85 16.74
N PRO A 126 4.71 25.23 17.68
CA PRO A 126 4.28 24.01 18.36
C PRO A 126 2.89 24.17 18.98
N GLY A 127 2.02 23.19 18.75
CA GLY A 127 0.64 23.25 19.23
C GLY A 127 -0.35 22.40 18.44
N THR A 128 -1.61 22.51 18.84
CA THR A 128 -2.74 21.83 18.20
C THR A 128 -3.62 22.85 17.47
N TYR A 129 -3.92 22.57 16.20
CA TYR A 129 -4.67 23.46 15.32
C TYR A 129 -5.95 22.77 14.88
N SER A 130 -7.10 23.27 15.33
CA SER A 130 -8.41 22.67 15.04
C SER A 130 -8.97 23.16 13.71
N ILE A 131 -9.00 22.31 12.69
CA ILE A 131 -9.60 22.59 11.38
C ILE A 131 -11.09 22.29 11.44
N GLY A 132 -11.89 23.33 11.70
CA GLY A 132 -13.34 23.29 11.75
C GLY A 132 -14.02 24.14 10.68
N GLY A 133 -15.28 23.81 10.38
CA GLY A 133 -16.20 24.56 9.51
C GLY A 133 -15.90 24.49 8.01
N ARG A 134 -14.62 24.56 7.60
CA ARG A 134 -14.18 24.42 6.20
C ARG A 134 -12.71 24.02 6.09
N ALA A 135 -12.34 23.51 4.92
CA ALA A 135 -10.98 23.14 4.58
C ALA A 135 -10.01 24.34 4.61
N LEU A 136 -8.72 24.03 4.80
CA LEU A 136 -7.61 24.91 4.44
C LEU A 136 -7.44 24.87 2.92
N GLU A 137 -7.29 26.04 2.29
CA GLU A 137 -7.29 26.17 0.83
C GLU A 137 -5.90 26.57 0.34
N ALA A 138 -5.27 25.69 -0.44
CA ALA A 138 -4.01 25.91 -1.15
C ALA A 138 -4.32 26.17 -2.63
N ASN A 139 -4.73 27.39 -2.94
CA ASN A 139 -5.29 27.78 -4.24
C ASN A 139 -4.47 28.85 -5.00
N ARG A 140 -3.32 29.27 -4.45
CA ARG A 140 -2.32 30.13 -5.14
C ARG A 140 -1.10 29.30 -5.51
N GLY A 141 -0.54 29.47 -6.70
CA GLY A 141 0.57 28.64 -7.16
C GLY A 141 1.94 29.11 -6.66
N GLY A 142 2.81 28.17 -6.32
CA GLY A 142 4.26 28.41 -6.26
C GLY A 142 4.91 28.27 -7.63
N SER A 143 6.24 28.20 -7.66
CA SER A 143 7.01 27.77 -8.84
C SER A 143 7.94 26.61 -8.50
N ALA A 144 8.60 26.04 -9.53
CA ALA A 144 9.57 24.98 -9.34
C ALA A 144 10.77 25.42 -8.47
N GLU A 145 11.20 26.67 -8.61
CA GLU A 145 12.31 27.27 -7.88
C GLU A 145 11.88 27.84 -6.51
N ALA A 146 10.59 28.16 -6.37
CA ALA A 146 10.02 28.83 -5.21
C ALA A 146 8.65 28.21 -4.85
N PRO A 147 8.63 26.95 -4.34
CA PRO A 147 7.40 26.33 -3.87
C PRO A 147 6.85 27.07 -2.65
N ILE A 148 5.56 26.89 -2.39
CA ILE A 148 4.92 27.36 -1.15
C ILE A 148 5.03 26.23 -0.12
N VAL A 149 5.62 26.51 1.03
CA VAL A 149 5.89 25.50 2.06
C VAL A 149 5.04 25.75 3.30
N VAL A 150 4.34 24.72 3.78
CA VAL A 150 3.67 24.69 5.08
C VAL A 150 4.37 23.65 5.93
N ARG A 151 4.91 24.03 7.09
CA ARG A 151 5.75 23.12 7.88
C ARG A 151 5.62 23.28 9.38
N ALA A 152 5.95 22.20 10.08
CA ALA A 152 6.47 22.29 11.44
C ALA A 152 8.01 22.46 11.40
N ALA A 153 8.57 23.25 12.31
CA ALA A 153 10.02 23.35 12.46
C ALA A 153 10.62 22.03 12.97
N GLN A 154 9.93 21.36 13.89
CA GLN A 154 10.30 20.07 14.48
C GLN A 154 9.17 19.05 14.23
N PRO A 155 9.44 17.88 13.64
CA PRO A 155 8.46 16.81 13.51
C PRO A 155 7.81 16.46 14.85
N GLY A 156 6.49 16.26 14.85
CA GLY A 156 5.72 15.94 16.05
C GLY A 156 5.40 17.12 16.97
N SER A 157 5.93 18.33 16.70
CA SER A 157 5.61 19.53 17.49
C SER A 157 4.25 20.15 17.15
N VAL A 158 3.70 19.84 15.96
CA VAL A 158 2.45 20.41 15.45
C VAL A 158 1.48 19.30 15.10
N THR A 159 0.25 19.43 15.58
CA THR A 159 -0.87 18.54 15.24
C THR A 159 -2.01 19.35 14.64
N LEU A 160 -2.40 19.02 13.42
CA LEU A 160 -3.61 19.52 12.77
C LEU A 160 -4.75 18.53 13.05
N VAL A 161 -5.79 18.96 13.74
CA VAL A 161 -6.95 18.12 14.06
C VAL A 161 -8.11 18.54 13.17
N SER A 162 -8.50 17.68 12.23
CA SER A 162 -9.58 17.96 11.27
C SER A 162 -10.89 17.31 11.70
N SER A 163 -11.96 18.10 11.70
CA SER A 163 -13.33 17.62 11.88
C SER A 163 -14.21 17.90 10.66
N VAL A 164 -13.59 18.04 9.48
CA VAL A 164 -14.25 18.38 8.21
C VAL A 164 -13.95 17.34 7.13
N LEU A 165 -14.80 17.30 6.09
CA LEU A 165 -14.74 16.34 4.99
C LEU A 165 -13.34 16.22 4.37
N MET A 166 -12.70 17.35 4.13
CA MET A 166 -11.32 17.41 3.64
C MET A 166 -10.54 18.44 4.47
N ALA A 167 -9.39 18.06 5.03
CA ALA A 167 -8.62 18.97 5.89
C ALA A 167 -7.92 20.06 5.05
N VAL A 168 -7.23 19.66 3.99
CA VAL A 168 -6.52 20.55 3.07
C VAL A 168 -6.93 20.27 1.63
N LYS A 169 -7.45 21.30 0.95
CA LYS A 169 -7.73 21.25 -0.49
C LYS A 169 -6.63 21.97 -1.25
N VAL A 170 -5.92 21.24 -2.11
CA VAL A 170 -4.83 21.76 -2.94
C VAL A 170 -5.31 21.79 -4.39
N SER A 171 -5.38 22.99 -4.95
CA SER A 171 -5.88 23.23 -6.32
C SER A 171 -4.92 24.02 -7.19
N ALA A 172 -3.79 24.44 -6.63
CA ALA A 172 -2.72 25.16 -7.29
C ALA A 172 -1.38 24.41 -7.18
N PRO A 173 -0.45 24.61 -8.13
CA PRO A 173 0.77 23.82 -8.21
C PRO A 173 1.83 24.27 -7.19
N TYR A 174 2.84 23.40 -7.02
CA TYR A 174 4.06 23.65 -6.22
C TYR A 174 3.79 23.98 -4.74
N TRP A 175 2.84 23.28 -4.13
CA TRP A 175 2.67 23.28 -2.67
C TRP A 175 3.42 22.12 -2.03
N ARG A 176 4.04 22.40 -0.89
CA ARG A 176 4.81 21.44 -0.12
C ARG A 176 4.41 21.46 1.36
N PHE A 177 4.15 20.28 1.92
CA PHE A 177 3.73 20.08 3.30
C PHE A 177 4.74 19.19 4.03
N GLU A 178 5.32 19.71 5.13
CA GLU A 178 6.46 19.07 5.79
C GLU A 178 6.33 18.93 7.31
N ASN A 179 6.74 17.77 7.84
CA ASN A 179 6.92 17.54 9.28
C ASN A 179 5.63 17.67 10.11
N LEU A 180 4.45 17.60 9.49
CA LEU A 180 3.16 17.78 10.16
C LEU A 180 2.60 16.47 10.71
N THR A 181 1.92 16.54 11.85
CA THR A 181 0.95 15.51 12.25
C THR A 181 -0.45 15.97 11.87
N ILE A 182 -1.25 15.12 11.22
CA ILE A 182 -2.61 15.45 10.77
C ILE A 182 -3.55 14.32 11.15
N ASP A 183 -4.51 14.63 12.01
CA ASP A 183 -5.46 13.67 12.57
C ASP A 183 -6.89 13.99 12.13
N GLY A 184 -7.55 13.00 11.54
CA GLY A 184 -8.99 13.02 11.27
C GLY A 184 -9.77 12.65 12.53
N ALA A 185 -10.44 13.63 13.14
CA ALA A 185 -11.19 13.52 14.38
C ALA A 185 -12.69 13.80 14.17
N CYS A 186 -13.25 13.31 13.07
CA CYS A 186 -14.67 13.44 12.77
C CYS A 186 -15.50 12.47 13.61
N GLN A 187 -16.72 12.87 13.98
CA GLN A 187 -17.66 12.01 14.71
C GLN A 187 -18.09 10.78 13.91
N ARG A 188 -18.15 10.90 12.58
CA ARG A 188 -18.43 9.80 11.66
C ARG A 188 -17.31 9.70 10.65
N ASP A 189 -16.91 8.48 10.31
CA ASP A 189 -15.87 8.25 9.30
C ASP A 189 -16.26 8.77 7.92
N ASP A 190 -17.56 8.82 7.59
CA ASP A 190 -18.10 9.43 6.36
C ASP A 190 -17.81 10.94 6.26
N ASP A 191 -17.53 11.61 7.38
CA ASP A 191 -17.23 13.04 7.43
C ASP A 191 -15.71 13.30 7.45
N CYS A 192 -14.87 12.25 7.49
CA CYS A 192 -13.40 12.34 7.46
C CYS A 192 -12.87 11.65 6.20
N GLU A 193 -13.21 12.24 5.05
CA GLU A 193 -12.85 11.69 3.75
C GLU A 193 -11.37 11.87 3.44
N HIS A 194 -10.84 13.10 3.47
CA HIS A 194 -9.52 13.41 2.91
C HIS A 194 -8.62 14.22 3.86
N ALA A 195 -7.37 13.80 4.09
CA ALA A 195 -6.40 14.71 4.72
C ALA A 195 -5.97 15.76 3.70
N PHE A 196 -5.51 15.30 2.53
CA PHE A 196 -5.24 16.12 1.37
C PHE A 196 -6.14 15.72 0.21
N GLN A 197 -6.88 16.69 -0.34
CA GLN A 197 -7.47 16.56 -1.67
C GLN A 197 -6.65 17.38 -2.67
N VAL A 198 -5.84 16.70 -3.48
CA VAL A 198 -5.01 17.30 -4.53
C VAL A 198 -5.75 17.19 -5.86
N VAL A 199 -6.17 18.32 -6.41
CA VAL A 199 -7.17 18.33 -7.48
C VAL A 199 -6.84 19.30 -8.62
N GLY A 200 -7.22 18.92 -9.84
CA GLY A 200 -7.19 19.82 -10.99
C GLY A 200 -5.77 20.26 -11.34
N ALA A 201 -5.45 21.54 -11.20
CA ALA A 201 -4.18 22.13 -11.60
C ALA A 201 -3.03 21.97 -10.58
N ALA A 202 -3.25 21.24 -9.49
CA ALA A 202 -2.28 21.07 -8.40
C ALA A 202 -1.11 20.13 -8.74
N SER A 203 -0.39 20.41 -9.83
CA SER A 203 0.81 19.67 -10.20
C SER A 203 1.98 19.95 -9.25
N HIS A 204 2.94 19.03 -9.19
CA HIS A 204 4.14 19.16 -8.35
C HIS A 204 3.83 19.38 -6.86
N PHE A 205 2.71 18.83 -6.38
CA PHE A 205 2.42 18.71 -4.96
C PHE A 205 3.50 17.86 -4.27
N ALA A 206 3.89 18.23 -3.06
CA ALA A 206 4.76 17.43 -2.22
C ALA A 206 4.24 17.30 -0.79
N ALA A 207 4.15 16.08 -0.27
CA ALA A 207 3.99 15.80 1.15
C ALA A 207 5.19 15.00 1.63
N VAL A 208 5.99 15.57 2.52
CA VAL A 208 7.23 14.96 2.99
C VAL A 208 7.32 14.92 4.50
N ASN A 209 7.64 13.76 5.06
CA ASN A 209 7.88 13.61 6.49
C ASN A 209 6.65 13.88 7.39
N ASN A 210 5.44 13.58 6.92
CA ASN A 210 4.21 13.79 7.69
C ASN A 210 3.71 12.49 8.34
N THR A 211 3.05 12.63 9.49
CA THR A 211 2.28 11.55 10.13
C THR A 211 0.80 11.86 9.97
N ILE A 212 0.04 10.99 9.30
CA ILE A 212 -1.35 11.27 8.94
C ILE A 212 -2.22 10.09 9.38
N GLY A 213 -3.27 10.38 10.14
CA GLY A 213 -4.13 9.40 10.81
C GLY A 213 -5.63 9.67 10.62
N GLY A 214 -6.46 8.62 10.54
CA GLY A 214 -7.91 8.76 10.76
C GLY A 214 -8.72 9.33 9.58
N PHE A 215 -8.29 9.06 8.34
CA PHE A 215 -9.01 9.45 7.12
C PHE A 215 -9.37 8.23 6.27
N ASN A 216 -10.44 8.36 5.48
CA ASN A 216 -10.79 7.34 4.48
C ASN A 216 -9.72 7.30 3.37
N ALA A 217 -9.23 8.46 2.94
CA ALA A 217 -8.06 8.63 2.10
C ALA A 217 -7.14 9.73 2.65
N HIS A 218 -5.90 9.41 2.99
CA HIS A 218 -4.93 10.39 3.45
C HIS A 218 -4.55 11.34 2.31
N PHE A 219 -4.40 10.79 1.12
CA PHE A 219 -4.21 11.52 -0.13
C PHE A 219 -5.27 11.09 -1.15
N LYS A 220 -6.19 12.01 -1.47
CA LYS A 220 -7.10 11.89 -2.60
C LYS A 220 -6.59 12.77 -3.73
N ILE A 221 -6.17 12.14 -4.84
CA ILE A 221 -5.61 12.82 -6.00
C ILE A 221 -6.54 12.58 -7.18
N ASN A 222 -7.06 13.65 -7.80
CA ASN A 222 -7.92 13.50 -8.97
C ASN A 222 -7.88 14.67 -9.95
N GLY A 223 -8.12 14.36 -11.23
CA GLY A 223 -8.41 15.39 -12.23
C GLY A 223 -9.69 16.17 -11.94
N SER A 224 -9.76 17.41 -12.42
CA SER A 224 -10.97 18.25 -12.43
C SER A 224 -10.91 19.19 -13.63
N ASP A 225 -12.03 19.38 -14.32
CA ASP A 225 -12.16 20.34 -15.43
C ASP A 225 -11.09 20.15 -16.53
N GLY A 226 -10.78 18.90 -16.87
CA GLY A 226 -9.76 18.54 -17.86
C GLY A 226 -8.31 18.82 -17.43
N ARG A 227 -8.08 19.19 -16.16
CA ARG A 227 -6.74 19.40 -15.58
C ARG A 227 -6.40 18.28 -14.62
N PHE A 228 -5.12 17.93 -14.55
CA PHE A 228 -4.64 16.79 -13.76
C PHE A 228 -3.44 17.20 -12.89
N PRO A 229 -3.44 16.80 -11.61
CA PRO A 229 -2.36 17.13 -10.69
C PRO A 229 -1.19 16.16 -10.90
N ASP A 230 -0.45 16.31 -12.00
CA ASP A 230 0.66 15.43 -12.34
C ASP A 230 1.95 15.76 -11.55
N HIS A 231 2.93 14.86 -11.57
CA HIS A 231 4.28 15.06 -11.02
C HIS A 231 4.35 15.27 -9.50
N GLY A 232 3.40 14.70 -8.75
CA GLY A 232 3.40 14.82 -7.29
C GLY A 232 4.39 13.89 -6.58
N LEU A 233 4.71 14.23 -5.33
CA LEU A 233 5.62 13.50 -4.45
C LEU A 233 4.94 13.21 -3.11
N ILE A 234 4.92 11.93 -2.71
CA ILE A 234 4.56 11.49 -1.36
C ILE A 234 5.77 10.73 -0.83
N GLU A 235 6.53 11.36 0.08
CA GLU A 235 7.82 10.84 0.54
C GLU A 235 7.93 10.78 2.06
N ALA A 236 8.43 9.67 2.60
CA ALA A 236 8.74 9.55 4.02
C ALA A 236 7.54 9.88 4.93
N ASN A 237 6.31 9.57 4.52
CA ASN A 237 5.13 9.78 5.36
C ASN A 237 4.75 8.48 6.08
N THR A 238 4.14 8.61 7.26
CA THR A 238 3.48 7.50 7.96
C THR A 238 1.97 7.70 7.91
N LEU A 239 1.27 6.80 7.22
CA LEU A 239 -0.17 6.84 7.00
C LEU A 239 -0.82 5.66 7.71
N PHE A 240 -1.82 5.92 8.55
CA PHE A 240 -2.50 4.86 9.28
C PHE A 240 -3.95 5.20 9.62
N ASN A 241 -4.73 4.20 9.99
CA ASN A 241 -5.99 4.42 10.71
C ASN A 241 -5.90 3.78 12.10
N PRO A 242 -6.30 4.52 13.16
CA PRO A 242 -6.22 3.99 14.54
C PRO A 242 -7.29 2.93 14.84
N ALA A 243 -8.34 2.87 14.01
CA ALA A 243 -9.45 1.93 14.12
C ALA A 243 -9.99 1.60 12.72
N PRO A 244 -10.75 0.49 12.56
CA PRO A 244 -11.44 0.19 11.32
C PRO A 244 -12.41 1.32 10.94
N ARG A 245 -12.46 1.68 9.66
CA ARG A 245 -13.32 2.76 9.16
C ARG A 245 -14.74 2.24 8.93
N ALA A 246 -15.67 2.73 9.72
CA ALA A 246 -17.11 2.45 9.71
C ALA A 246 -17.83 3.20 8.58
N THR A 247 -17.37 3.04 7.33
CA THR A 247 -17.87 3.78 6.17
C THR A 247 -18.18 2.89 4.97
N ARG A 248 -19.14 3.32 4.15
CA ARG A 248 -19.39 2.75 2.81
C ARG A 248 -18.46 3.35 1.74
N GLN A 249 -17.86 4.50 2.04
CA GLN A 249 -16.96 5.23 1.15
C GLN A 249 -15.65 4.45 0.91
N PRO A 250 -14.89 4.75 -0.14
CA PRO A 250 -13.60 4.11 -0.38
C PRO A 250 -12.65 4.33 0.81
N VAL A 251 -11.95 3.27 1.25
CA VAL A 251 -10.88 3.39 2.24
C VAL A 251 -9.59 3.03 1.53
N THR A 252 -8.84 4.07 1.17
CA THR A 252 -7.64 3.97 0.37
C THR A 252 -6.69 5.12 0.75
N PRO A 253 -5.69 4.90 1.63
CA PRO A 253 -4.80 5.96 2.10
C PRO A 253 -4.16 6.78 0.98
N ILE A 254 -3.81 6.15 -0.15
CA ILE A 254 -3.33 6.86 -1.35
C ILE A 254 -4.24 6.49 -2.54
N ASP A 255 -5.21 7.35 -2.86
CA ASP A 255 -6.15 7.17 -3.98
C ASP A 255 -5.82 8.15 -5.11
N LEU A 256 -5.13 7.64 -6.13
CA LEU A 256 -4.65 8.39 -7.29
C LEU A 256 -5.51 8.07 -8.52
N VAL A 257 -6.23 9.09 -9.00
CA VAL A 257 -7.15 8.99 -10.13
C VAL A 257 -6.75 9.96 -11.24
N ALA A 258 -6.48 9.44 -12.43
CA ALA A 258 -6.19 10.19 -13.67
C ALA A 258 -4.86 11.00 -13.69
N ALA A 259 -4.11 11.02 -12.59
CA ALA A 259 -2.80 11.67 -12.52
C ALA A 259 -1.65 10.76 -12.99
N SER A 260 -0.56 11.38 -13.43
CA SER A 260 0.61 10.72 -13.99
C SER A 260 1.91 11.21 -13.34
N HIS A 261 2.95 10.40 -13.46
CA HIS A 261 4.31 10.72 -13.02
C HIS A 261 4.45 11.05 -11.53
N TRP A 262 3.59 10.48 -10.68
CA TRP A 262 3.76 10.57 -9.24
C TRP A 262 4.90 9.68 -8.77
N THR A 263 5.65 10.17 -7.79
CA THR A 263 6.61 9.38 -7.03
C THR A 263 6.10 9.19 -5.61
N ILE A 264 5.86 7.94 -5.24
CA ILE A 264 5.38 7.55 -3.91
C ILE A 264 6.46 6.69 -3.31
N ARG A 265 7.24 7.25 -2.38
CA ARG A 265 8.45 6.60 -1.89
C ARG A 265 8.72 6.67 -0.41
N SER A 266 9.36 5.62 0.12
CA SER A 266 9.82 5.58 1.51
C SER A 266 8.69 5.80 2.53
N ASN A 267 7.44 5.51 2.19
CA ASN A 267 6.31 5.70 3.10
C ASN A 267 6.03 4.43 3.91
N ILE A 268 5.44 4.60 5.08
CA ILE A 268 4.75 3.53 5.82
C ILE A 268 3.25 3.74 5.64
N VAL A 269 2.53 2.72 5.17
CA VAL A 269 1.05 2.72 5.07
C VAL A 269 0.51 1.52 5.81
N ARG A 270 -0.37 1.72 6.79
CA ARG A 270 -0.92 0.61 7.58
C ARG A 270 -2.38 0.73 7.97
N ASP A 271 -2.96 -0.41 8.32
CA ASP A 271 -4.25 -0.53 9.03
C ASP A 271 -5.45 0.11 8.31
N PHE A 272 -5.54 -0.06 7.00
CA PHE A 272 -6.64 0.50 6.19
C PHE A 272 -7.83 -0.47 6.11
N VAL A 273 -8.52 -0.71 7.22
CA VAL A 273 -9.69 -1.61 7.26
C VAL A 273 -10.99 -0.86 6.95
N LYS A 274 -11.84 -1.41 6.07
CA LYS A 274 -13.18 -0.91 5.72
C LYS A 274 -14.28 -1.83 6.23
N MET A 275 -15.21 -1.32 7.04
CA MET A 275 -16.22 -2.15 7.69
C MET A 275 -17.55 -2.25 6.94
N HIS A 276 -17.94 -1.26 6.14
CA HIS A 276 -19.24 -1.27 5.44
C HIS A 276 -19.10 -1.34 3.90
N GLY A 277 -20.23 -1.37 3.20
CA GLY A 277 -20.26 -1.44 1.74
C GLY A 277 -19.72 -2.78 1.23
N ASN A 278 -18.76 -2.71 0.31
CA ASN A 278 -18.09 -3.90 -0.22
C ASN A 278 -16.97 -4.45 0.69
N GLN A 279 -16.59 -3.72 1.76
CA GLN A 279 -15.50 -4.10 2.66
C GLN A 279 -14.15 -4.33 1.97
N ILE A 280 -13.94 -3.69 0.81
CA ILE A 280 -12.68 -3.71 0.08
C ILE A 280 -11.94 -2.40 0.33
N SER A 281 -10.67 -2.50 0.67
CA SER A 281 -9.76 -1.37 0.85
C SER A 281 -8.39 -1.63 0.21
N TYR A 282 -7.67 -0.55 -0.05
CA TYR A 282 -6.39 -0.57 -0.76
C TYR A 282 -5.37 0.26 0.02
N GLY A 283 -4.12 -0.18 0.13
CA GLY A 283 -3.07 0.64 0.75
C GLY A 283 -2.70 1.82 -0.15
N ALA A 284 -2.53 1.53 -1.44
CA ALA A 284 -2.39 2.53 -2.48
C ALA A 284 -3.04 2.07 -3.79
N PHE A 285 -3.59 3.03 -4.54
CA PHE A 285 -4.35 2.76 -5.75
C PHE A 285 -4.10 3.83 -6.81
N ALA A 286 -3.45 3.47 -7.92
CA ALA A 286 -3.39 4.31 -9.12
C ALA A 286 -4.38 3.82 -10.18
N LYS A 287 -5.23 4.70 -10.71
CA LYS A 287 -6.29 4.37 -11.69
C LYS A 287 -6.69 5.57 -12.54
N GLY A 288 -7.69 5.40 -13.41
CA GLY A 288 -8.32 6.51 -14.13
C GLY A 288 -7.57 7.02 -15.37
N GLY A 289 -6.76 6.18 -16.03
CA GLY A 289 -6.05 6.53 -17.27
C GLY A 289 -4.78 7.37 -17.05
N GLY A 290 -4.20 7.28 -15.86
CA GLY A 290 -2.89 7.86 -15.55
C GLY A 290 -1.75 6.98 -16.08
N SER A 291 -0.52 7.51 -16.03
CA SER A 291 0.66 6.79 -16.53
C SER A 291 1.94 7.08 -15.75
N GLY A 292 2.90 6.16 -15.83
CA GLY A 292 4.28 6.35 -15.39
C GLY A 292 4.41 6.70 -13.90
N ASN A 293 3.49 6.20 -13.06
CA ASN A 293 3.57 6.41 -11.62
C ASN A 293 4.57 5.41 -11.02
N VAL A 294 5.34 5.85 -10.03
CA VAL A 294 6.39 5.05 -9.38
C VAL A 294 6.06 4.88 -7.90
N PHE A 295 5.92 3.64 -7.47
CA PHE A 295 5.82 3.23 -6.08
C PHE A 295 7.13 2.54 -5.70
N GLU A 296 7.96 3.20 -4.91
CA GLU A 296 9.26 2.66 -4.56
C GLU A 296 9.58 2.69 -3.07
N ARG A 297 10.20 1.64 -2.54
CA ARG A 297 10.69 1.65 -1.15
C ARG A 297 9.61 1.92 -0.09
N ASN A 298 8.36 1.57 -0.36
CA ASN A 298 7.29 1.72 0.63
C ASN A 298 7.16 0.45 1.48
N LEU A 299 6.84 0.61 2.75
CA LEU A 299 6.29 -0.43 3.60
C LEU A 299 4.77 -0.31 3.64
N ILE A 300 4.06 -1.28 3.09
CA ILE A 300 2.60 -1.36 3.17
C ILE A 300 2.23 -2.55 4.04
N TRP A 301 1.71 -2.27 5.21
CA TRP A 301 1.28 -3.27 6.18
C TRP A 301 -0.24 -3.26 6.31
N CYS A 302 -0.90 -4.11 5.52
CA CYS A 302 -2.36 -4.11 5.35
C CYS A 302 -3.14 -4.13 6.68
N GLU A 303 -2.70 -4.96 7.61
CA GLU A 303 -3.21 -5.04 8.98
C GLU A 303 -2.06 -5.41 9.93
N ARG A 304 -1.75 -4.50 10.86
CA ARG A 304 -0.76 -4.74 11.89
C ARG A 304 -1.45 -4.70 13.24
N GLU A 305 -1.88 -3.51 13.65
CA GLU A 305 -2.68 -3.30 14.85
C GLU A 305 -4.13 -3.76 14.66
N LEU A 306 -4.65 -3.71 13.43
CA LEU A 306 -6.03 -4.10 13.10
C LEU A 306 -6.16 -5.52 12.55
N THR A 307 -5.30 -6.44 12.98
CA THR A 307 -5.29 -7.81 12.46
C THR A 307 -6.57 -8.58 12.81
N GLY A 308 -7.07 -9.36 11.85
CA GLY A 308 -8.21 -10.27 12.04
C GLY A 308 -9.58 -9.64 11.78
N GLN A 309 -9.61 -8.39 11.32
CA GLN A 309 -10.85 -7.74 10.89
C GLN A 309 -11.39 -8.38 9.58
N PRO A 310 -12.71 -8.36 9.34
CA PRO A 310 -13.29 -8.87 8.09
C PRO A 310 -12.96 -7.96 6.90
N GLY A 311 -13.28 -8.44 5.69
CA GLY A 311 -13.07 -7.70 4.44
C GLY A 311 -11.76 -8.01 3.72
N GLN A 312 -11.59 -7.39 2.55
CA GLN A 312 -10.45 -7.59 1.66
C GLN A 312 -9.54 -6.37 1.71
N ARG A 313 -8.27 -6.57 2.06
CA ARG A 313 -7.21 -5.56 2.01
C ARG A 313 -6.26 -5.93 0.89
N ILE A 314 -6.13 -5.03 -0.08
CA ILE A 314 -5.17 -5.14 -1.18
C ILE A 314 -4.02 -4.17 -0.88
N GLY A 315 -2.77 -4.61 -1.06
CA GLY A 315 -1.61 -3.76 -0.77
C GLY A 315 -1.51 -2.57 -1.73
N VAL A 316 -1.06 -2.83 -2.96
CA VAL A 316 -1.02 -1.84 -4.05
C VAL A 316 -1.87 -2.33 -5.22
N SER A 317 -2.68 -1.44 -5.78
CA SER A 317 -3.44 -1.71 -6.99
C SER A 317 -3.07 -0.74 -8.11
N LEU A 318 -2.80 -1.28 -9.29
CA LEU A 318 -2.78 -0.54 -10.55
C LEU A 318 -4.03 -0.89 -11.34
N GLY A 319 -4.92 0.10 -11.48
CA GLY A 319 -6.20 -0.02 -12.16
C GLY A 319 -7.21 -0.95 -11.47
N GLY A 320 -8.39 -1.08 -12.07
CA GLY A 320 -9.46 -1.95 -11.61
C GLY A 320 -10.46 -1.28 -10.69
N GLY A 321 -10.45 0.05 -10.63
CA GLY A 321 -11.38 0.83 -9.81
C GLY A 321 -12.72 1.07 -10.48
N GLY A 322 -12.87 0.65 -11.75
CA GLY A 322 -14.09 0.88 -12.54
C GLY A 322 -14.33 2.37 -12.76
N THR A 323 -13.25 3.13 -12.98
CA THR A 323 -13.34 4.59 -13.10
C THR A 323 -14.27 4.94 -14.26
N GLY A 324 -15.26 5.80 -13.99
CA GLY A 324 -16.19 6.22 -15.04
C GLY A 324 -15.45 6.94 -16.16
N LYS A 325 -15.87 6.70 -17.42
CA LYS A 325 -15.22 7.26 -18.61
C LYS A 325 -14.98 8.77 -18.54
N SER A 326 -15.95 9.53 -18.04
CA SER A 326 -15.85 10.98 -17.85
C SER A 326 -14.83 11.42 -16.80
N SER A 327 -14.45 10.53 -15.88
CA SER A 327 -13.45 10.77 -14.84
C SER A 327 -12.06 10.26 -15.22
N CYS A 328 -11.93 9.51 -16.32
CA CYS A 328 -10.63 9.12 -16.83
C CYS A 328 -9.96 10.25 -17.60
N ARG A 329 -8.64 10.31 -17.50
CA ARG A 329 -7.80 11.30 -18.17
C ARG A 329 -8.07 11.39 -19.66
N ASP A 330 -8.21 10.24 -20.31
CA ASP A 330 -8.38 10.10 -21.75
C ASP A 330 -9.86 10.09 -22.20
N GLY A 331 -10.81 10.27 -21.28
CA GLY A 331 -12.24 10.18 -21.53
C GLY A 331 -12.76 8.78 -21.90
N ARG A 332 -11.91 7.74 -21.89
CA ARG A 332 -12.23 6.41 -22.45
C ARG A 332 -11.95 5.26 -21.48
N CYS A 333 -10.94 5.39 -20.62
CA CYS A 333 -10.45 4.35 -19.71
C CYS A 333 -10.09 3.04 -20.43
N ILE A 334 -9.42 3.09 -21.59
CA ILE A 334 -9.01 1.83 -22.27
C ILE A 334 -8.10 1.02 -21.35
N THR A 335 -7.12 1.70 -20.75
CA THR A 335 -6.40 1.26 -19.57
C THR A 335 -6.69 2.21 -18.43
N GLU A 336 -6.71 1.71 -17.20
CA GLU A 336 -6.77 2.56 -16.00
C GLU A 336 -5.39 3.02 -15.53
N GLN A 337 -4.32 2.29 -15.92
CA GLN A 337 -2.93 2.68 -15.71
C GLN A 337 -2.04 2.19 -16.87
N ASP A 338 -0.97 2.94 -17.16
CA ASP A 338 0.02 2.57 -18.17
C ASP A 338 1.46 2.86 -17.70
N GLY A 339 2.37 1.92 -17.91
CA GLY A 339 3.81 2.11 -17.70
C GLY A 339 4.26 2.39 -16.26
N SER A 340 3.43 2.07 -15.27
CA SER A 340 3.74 2.31 -13.85
C SER A 340 4.73 1.27 -13.30
N VAL A 341 5.52 1.67 -12.31
CA VAL A 341 6.60 0.87 -11.71
C VAL A 341 6.34 0.67 -10.22
N LEU A 342 6.36 -0.58 -9.76
CA LEU A 342 6.41 -0.93 -8.33
C LEU A 342 7.76 -1.58 -8.07
N ARG A 343 8.62 -0.94 -7.27
CA ARG A 343 9.95 -1.48 -6.99
C ARG A 343 10.40 -1.39 -5.55
N ALA A 344 11.14 -2.39 -5.08
CA ALA A 344 11.72 -2.39 -3.73
C ALA A 344 10.70 -2.12 -2.59
N ASN A 345 9.42 -2.46 -2.77
CA ASN A 345 8.41 -2.30 -1.73
C ASN A 345 8.34 -3.55 -0.86
N LEU A 346 8.10 -3.36 0.45
CA LEU A 346 7.73 -4.42 1.38
C LEU A 346 6.22 -4.36 1.62
N ILE A 347 5.49 -5.37 1.18
CA ILE A 347 4.03 -5.44 1.30
C ILE A 347 3.67 -6.66 2.13
N VAL A 348 3.03 -6.45 3.27
CA VAL A 348 2.81 -7.50 4.26
C VAL A 348 1.37 -7.56 4.78
N GLY A 349 0.92 -8.78 5.08
CA GLY A 349 -0.28 -9.02 5.88
C GLY A 349 -1.60 -8.73 5.18
N CYS A 350 -1.67 -8.80 3.85
CA CYS A 350 -2.89 -8.46 3.11
C CYS A 350 -3.87 -9.65 3.08
N SER A 351 -5.14 -9.40 3.39
CA SER A 351 -6.17 -10.46 3.32
C SER A 351 -6.52 -10.85 1.87
N ASP A 352 -6.07 -10.06 0.90
CA ASP A 352 -6.12 -10.33 -0.54
C ASP A 352 -4.72 -10.17 -1.16
N ALA A 353 -4.64 -9.92 -2.47
CA ALA A 353 -3.38 -9.71 -3.20
C ALA A 353 -2.52 -8.60 -2.56
N GLY A 354 -1.21 -8.85 -2.47
CA GLY A 354 -0.26 -7.82 -2.10
C GLY A 354 -0.13 -6.78 -3.22
N ILE A 355 -0.06 -7.26 -4.47
CA ILE A 355 -0.01 -6.42 -5.66
C ILE A 355 -1.08 -6.90 -6.64
N TYR A 356 -1.94 -5.98 -7.07
CA TYR A 356 -3.05 -6.26 -7.99
C TYR A 356 -2.98 -5.37 -9.23
N LEU A 357 -3.10 -5.98 -10.42
CA LEU A 357 -3.13 -5.26 -11.70
C LEU A 357 -4.41 -5.62 -12.44
N ASN A 358 -5.21 -4.62 -12.78
CA ASN A 358 -6.44 -4.76 -13.53
C ASN A 358 -6.65 -3.56 -14.46
N SER A 359 -6.64 -3.77 -15.77
CA SER A 359 -6.56 -2.69 -16.74
C SER A 359 -5.30 -1.83 -16.57
N ALA A 360 -4.17 -2.48 -16.29
CA ALA A 360 -2.86 -1.85 -16.13
C ALA A 360 -1.85 -2.39 -17.15
N ALA A 361 -1.48 -1.58 -18.13
CA ALA A 361 -0.59 -1.99 -19.22
C ALA A 361 0.88 -1.63 -18.93
N GLY A 362 1.80 -2.41 -19.51
CA GLY A 362 3.23 -2.09 -19.54
C GLY A 362 3.90 -1.91 -18.18
N SER A 363 3.34 -2.50 -17.11
CA SER A 363 3.83 -2.25 -15.75
C SER A 363 5.12 -3.03 -15.47
N ARG A 364 6.01 -2.46 -14.65
CA ARG A 364 7.20 -3.16 -14.13
C ARG A 364 7.09 -3.37 -12.64
N ILE A 365 7.29 -4.61 -12.19
CA ILE A 365 7.15 -5.01 -10.80
C ILE A 365 8.46 -5.68 -10.39
N GLU A 366 9.32 -4.95 -9.67
CA GLU A 366 10.73 -5.31 -9.56
C GLU A 366 11.20 -5.35 -8.11
N ASP A 367 11.91 -6.41 -7.73
CA ASP A 367 12.56 -6.53 -6.43
C ASP A 367 11.65 -6.20 -5.24
N ASN A 368 10.35 -6.53 -5.30
CA ASN A 368 9.44 -6.35 -4.16
C ASN A 368 9.49 -7.57 -3.25
N THR A 369 9.28 -7.36 -1.95
CA THR A 369 9.04 -8.43 -0.96
C THR A 369 7.57 -8.40 -0.56
N VAL A 370 6.84 -9.47 -0.86
CA VAL A 370 5.39 -9.56 -0.66
C VAL A 370 5.10 -10.75 0.26
N LEU A 371 4.76 -10.51 1.53
CA LEU A 371 4.67 -11.54 2.57
C LEU A 371 3.29 -11.65 3.21
N ASP A 372 2.85 -12.86 3.52
CA ASP A 372 1.52 -13.08 4.08
C ASP A 372 0.43 -12.33 3.27
N THR A 373 0.36 -12.61 1.96
CA THR A 373 -0.65 -12.03 1.06
C THR A 373 -1.24 -13.10 0.13
N GLY A 374 -2.20 -12.72 -0.72
CA GLY A 374 -2.67 -13.52 -1.84
C GLY A 374 -1.70 -13.62 -3.04
N GLY A 375 -0.49 -13.06 -2.91
CA GLY A 375 0.54 -13.00 -3.95
C GLY A 375 0.42 -11.78 -4.87
N ILE A 376 0.85 -11.95 -6.12
CA ILE A 376 0.74 -10.94 -7.18
C ILE A 376 -0.24 -11.45 -8.24
N ASP A 377 -1.28 -10.67 -8.52
CA ASP A 377 -2.36 -11.06 -9.43
C ASP A 377 -2.55 -10.03 -10.54
N VAL A 378 -2.35 -10.46 -11.78
CA VAL A 378 -2.52 -9.65 -13.00
C VAL A 378 -3.71 -10.19 -13.78
N ARG A 379 -4.71 -9.36 -14.03
CA ARG A 379 -5.99 -9.80 -14.60
C ARG A 379 -6.44 -9.03 -15.81
N TYR A 380 -7.14 -9.73 -16.68
CA TYR A 380 -7.80 -9.23 -17.90
C TYR A 380 -6.84 -8.85 -19.04
N PRO A 381 -7.30 -8.89 -20.31
CA PRO A 381 -6.43 -8.71 -21.47
C PRO A 381 -5.81 -7.31 -21.61
N THR A 382 -6.38 -6.30 -20.95
CA THR A 382 -5.82 -4.94 -20.92
C THR A 382 -4.68 -4.79 -19.91
N SER A 383 -4.38 -5.84 -19.12
CA SER A 383 -3.27 -5.84 -18.18
C SER A 383 -2.04 -6.55 -18.73
N SER A 384 -0.89 -5.92 -18.58
CA SER A 384 0.40 -6.51 -18.87
C SER A 384 1.48 -6.06 -17.90
N ALA A 385 2.34 -7.00 -17.48
CA ALA A 385 3.45 -6.69 -16.59
C ALA A 385 4.70 -7.53 -16.85
N GLN A 386 5.85 -6.94 -16.54
CA GLN A 386 7.13 -7.61 -16.39
C GLN A 386 7.48 -7.69 -14.90
N LEU A 387 7.77 -8.89 -14.42
CA LEU A 387 8.12 -9.15 -13.02
C LEU A 387 9.54 -9.72 -12.97
N ASP A 388 10.41 -9.13 -12.16
CA ASP A 388 11.78 -9.60 -11.97
C ASP A 388 12.27 -9.34 -10.54
N GLY A 389 13.04 -10.26 -9.97
CA GLY A 389 13.68 -10.10 -8.66
C GLY A 389 12.74 -10.15 -7.44
N ASN A 390 11.45 -10.42 -7.60
CA ASN A 390 10.50 -10.38 -6.47
C ASN A 390 10.62 -11.61 -5.54
N LEU A 391 10.42 -11.40 -4.24
CA LEU A 391 10.13 -12.45 -3.23
C LEU A 391 8.65 -12.42 -2.89
N VAL A 392 7.92 -13.51 -3.15
CA VAL A 392 6.46 -13.53 -2.96
C VAL A 392 6.04 -14.75 -2.15
N ASP A 393 5.55 -14.54 -0.93
CA ASP A 393 4.87 -15.55 -0.14
C ASP A 393 3.40 -15.68 -0.57
N GLY A 394 3.23 -16.29 -1.74
CA GLY A 394 1.99 -16.47 -2.45
C GLY A 394 2.29 -16.61 -3.95
N PRO A 395 1.31 -16.98 -4.77
CA PRO A 395 1.55 -17.25 -6.18
C PRO A 395 1.68 -15.94 -6.99
N ILE A 396 2.51 -15.98 -8.04
CA ILE A 396 2.54 -14.95 -9.10
C ILE A 396 1.69 -15.45 -10.27
N ARG A 397 0.63 -14.72 -10.66
CA ARG A 397 -0.36 -15.23 -11.62
C ARG A 397 -0.84 -14.21 -12.63
N ALA A 398 -1.09 -14.73 -13.84
CA ALA A 398 -1.92 -14.10 -14.86
C ALA A 398 -3.27 -14.82 -14.91
N ARG A 399 -4.37 -14.07 -14.85
CA ARG A 399 -5.73 -14.63 -14.98
C ARG A 399 -6.54 -13.85 -15.99
N ASP A 400 -7.63 -14.45 -16.46
CA ASP A 400 -8.64 -13.81 -17.30
C ASP A 400 -8.05 -13.21 -18.61
N GLY A 401 -6.98 -13.78 -19.14
CA GLY A 401 -6.34 -13.35 -20.39
C GLY A 401 -5.28 -12.26 -20.26
N ALA A 402 -4.83 -11.92 -19.05
CA ALA A 402 -3.69 -11.02 -18.84
C ALA A 402 -2.38 -11.56 -19.41
N LEU A 403 -1.46 -10.63 -19.74
CA LEU A 403 -0.12 -10.95 -20.21
C LEU A 403 0.92 -10.75 -19.09
N LEU A 404 1.73 -11.78 -18.83
CA LEU A 404 2.77 -11.72 -17.82
C LEU A 404 4.10 -12.19 -18.39
N ARG A 405 5.16 -11.38 -18.20
CA ARG A 405 6.54 -11.74 -18.52
C ARG A 405 7.30 -11.93 -17.23
N LEU A 406 7.72 -13.16 -16.96
CA LEU A 406 8.45 -13.51 -15.75
C LEU A 406 9.95 -13.55 -16.04
N GLY A 407 10.71 -12.73 -15.32
CA GLY A 407 12.14 -12.88 -15.10
C GLY A 407 12.42 -13.80 -13.91
N ASP A 408 13.52 -13.53 -13.21
CA ASP A 408 13.98 -14.32 -12.08
C ASP A 408 13.23 -13.91 -10.80
N ASN A 409 12.17 -14.63 -10.42
CA ASN A 409 11.37 -14.38 -9.22
C ASN A 409 11.32 -15.63 -8.34
N ARG A 410 11.08 -15.46 -7.04
CA ARG A 410 10.87 -16.57 -6.10
C ARG A 410 9.53 -16.43 -5.40
N ASP A 411 8.61 -17.34 -5.71
CA ASP A 411 7.25 -17.33 -5.18
C ASP A 411 6.84 -18.64 -4.49
N THR A 412 5.77 -18.60 -3.70
CA THR A 412 5.17 -19.77 -3.06
C THR A 412 3.91 -20.18 -3.82
N GLY A 413 3.94 -21.32 -4.50
CA GLY A 413 2.77 -21.89 -5.18
C GLY A 413 1.56 -22.06 -4.25
N LEU A 414 0.35 -21.84 -4.77
CA LEU A 414 -0.88 -21.69 -3.99
C LEU A 414 -1.19 -22.90 -3.10
N TRP A 415 -0.99 -24.11 -3.63
CA TRP A 415 -1.27 -25.34 -2.90
C TRP A 415 -0.46 -25.48 -1.59
N ARG A 416 0.72 -24.85 -1.50
CA ARG A 416 1.58 -24.93 -0.31
C ARG A 416 0.97 -24.19 0.89
N SER A 417 0.26 -23.09 0.63
CA SER A 417 -0.48 -22.35 1.66
C SER A 417 -1.60 -23.18 2.30
N PHE A 418 -2.19 -24.12 1.56
CA PHE A 418 -3.22 -25.04 2.09
C PHE A 418 -2.67 -26.10 3.04
N VAL A 419 -1.34 -26.28 3.11
CA VAL A 419 -0.68 -27.20 4.03
C VAL A 419 0.25 -26.46 5.00
N GLY A 420 0.15 -25.12 5.06
CA GLY A 420 0.95 -24.27 5.94
C GLY A 420 2.45 -24.22 5.61
N HIS A 421 2.81 -24.53 4.37
CA HIS A 421 4.21 -24.52 3.95
C HIS A 421 4.56 -23.22 3.21
N HIS A 422 5.34 -22.36 3.85
CA HIS A 422 5.70 -21.02 3.34
C HIS A 422 7.22 -20.84 3.20
N PRO A 423 7.86 -21.38 2.14
CA PRO A 423 9.30 -21.36 1.98
C PRO A 423 9.88 -19.95 1.78
N VAL A 424 9.12 -19.00 1.22
CA VAL A 424 9.55 -17.59 1.14
C VAL A 424 9.45 -16.92 2.51
N ARG A 425 8.34 -17.10 3.23
CA ARG A 425 8.18 -16.57 4.60
C ARG A 425 9.26 -17.09 5.56
N ALA A 426 9.68 -18.34 5.39
CA ALA A 426 10.71 -18.97 6.21
C ALA A 426 12.13 -18.38 6.01
N LEU A 427 12.35 -17.51 5.01
CA LEU A 427 13.61 -16.79 4.83
C LEU A 427 13.80 -15.68 5.89
N PHE A 428 12.74 -15.28 6.58
CA PHE A 428 12.74 -14.16 7.52
C PHE A 428 12.72 -14.65 8.98
N ALA A 429 13.37 -13.91 9.87
CA ALA A 429 13.56 -14.29 11.27
C ALA A 429 12.24 -14.37 12.05
N ALA A 430 11.41 -13.33 12.00
CA ALA A 430 10.07 -13.34 12.59
C ALA A 430 9.13 -12.34 11.89
N PRO A 431 8.73 -12.59 10.62
CA PRO A 431 7.98 -11.62 9.82
C PRO A 431 6.59 -11.30 10.40
N THR A 432 5.96 -12.25 11.10
CA THR A 432 4.68 -12.02 11.80
C THR A 432 4.81 -11.09 13.01
N ARG A 433 6.03 -10.84 13.48
CA ARG A 433 6.35 -9.90 14.57
C ARG A 433 6.95 -8.59 14.08
N GLY A 434 7.18 -8.43 12.77
CA GLY A 434 7.84 -7.25 12.20
C GLY A 434 9.36 -7.37 12.04
N ASP A 435 9.95 -8.51 12.42
CA ASP A 435 11.36 -8.78 12.15
C ASP A 435 11.52 -9.42 10.77
N PHE A 436 11.79 -8.57 9.79
CA PHE A 436 12.08 -8.96 8.41
C PHE A 436 13.58 -9.15 8.15
N GLY A 437 14.42 -9.26 9.20
CA GLY A 437 15.79 -9.73 9.03
C GLY A 437 15.84 -11.14 8.46
N TRP A 438 16.93 -11.49 7.76
CA TRP A 438 17.11 -12.84 7.22
C TRP A 438 17.30 -13.85 8.37
N ALA A 439 16.62 -14.99 8.31
CA ALA A 439 16.79 -16.08 9.27
C ALA A 439 18.12 -16.85 9.07
N GLY A 440 18.72 -16.71 7.89
CA GLY A 440 20.01 -17.26 7.51
C GLY A 440 20.65 -16.39 6.43
N ASP A 441 21.31 -16.99 5.46
CA ASP A 441 21.89 -16.23 4.35
C ASP A 441 20.81 -15.54 3.50
N ALA A 442 21.13 -14.34 3.01
CA ALA A 442 20.26 -13.60 2.10
C ALA A 442 19.98 -14.42 0.82
N PRO A 443 18.75 -14.39 0.30
CA PRO A 443 18.39 -15.17 -0.88
C PRO A 443 19.01 -14.56 -2.14
N LEU A 444 20.11 -15.17 -2.60
CA LEU A 444 20.82 -14.73 -3.79
C LEU A 444 20.07 -15.07 -5.07
N ARG A 445 20.12 -14.16 -6.05
CA ARG A 445 19.59 -14.35 -7.40
C ARG A 445 20.56 -15.16 -8.24
N ALA A 446 20.02 -16.04 -9.09
CA ALA A 446 20.82 -16.83 -10.02
C ALA A 446 21.25 -16.00 -11.26
N GLY A 447 20.49 -14.96 -11.60
CA GLY A 447 20.79 -14.07 -12.73
C GLY A 447 19.76 -12.93 -12.90
N GLY A 448 19.66 -12.39 -14.12
CA GLY A 448 18.69 -11.35 -14.49
C GLY A 448 19.32 -10.05 -15.03
N PRO A 449 18.52 -9.02 -15.33
CA PRO A 449 19.04 -7.66 -15.52
C PRO A 449 19.58 -7.10 -14.19
N ALA A 450 20.45 -6.09 -14.27
CA ALA A 450 20.81 -5.33 -13.07
C ALA A 450 19.58 -4.56 -12.59
N PRO A 451 19.39 -4.37 -11.27
CA PRO A 451 18.28 -3.57 -10.75
C PRO A 451 18.27 -2.18 -11.40
N GLU A 452 17.11 -1.72 -11.89
CA GLU A 452 16.97 -0.35 -12.40
C GLU A 452 17.16 0.68 -11.27
N SER A 453 16.70 0.34 -10.05
CA SER A 453 16.95 1.14 -8.86
C SER A 453 18.33 0.81 -8.30
N ARG A 454 19.09 1.86 -7.98
CA ARG A 454 20.35 1.70 -7.23
C ARG A 454 20.12 1.53 -5.74
N GLU A 455 18.94 1.85 -5.23
CA GLU A 455 18.62 1.83 -3.81
C GLU A 455 17.56 0.76 -3.50
N ASP A 456 17.71 0.15 -2.33
CA ASP A 456 16.77 -0.81 -1.76
C ASP A 456 15.75 -0.11 -0.84
N LEU A 457 14.85 -0.87 -0.20
CA LEU A 457 13.82 -0.38 0.72
C LEU A 457 14.38 0.56 1.79
N CYS A 458 15.56 0.25 2.31
CA CYS A 458 16.21 0.97 3.39
C CYS A 458 16.94 2.23 2.89
N GLY A 459 16.98 2.44 1.58
CA GLY A 459 17.79 3.48 0.94
C GLY A 459 19.27 3.13 0.82
N ALA A 460 19.65 1.88 1.12
CA ALA A 460 21.01 1.40 0.92
C ALA A 460 21.25 1.12 -0.56
N ALA A 461 22.48 1.34 -1.03
CA ALA A 461 22.86 0.99 -2.38
C ALA A 461 22.84 -0.54 -2.56
N ARG A 462 22.22 -1.02 -3.64
CA ARG A 462 22.23 -2.45 -3.99
C ARG A 462 23.63 -2.89 -4.39
N GLY A 463 24.05 -4.03 -3.85
CA GLY A 463 25.37 -4.60 -4.07
C GLY A 463 25.57 -5.19 -5.48
N ALA A 464 26.80 -5.59 -5.78
CA ALA A 464 27.12 -6.34 -7.00
C ALA A 464 26.49 -7.75 -6.97
N THR A 465 26.47 -8.35 -5.78
CA THR A 465 25.71 -9.59 -5.51
C THR A 465 24.24 -9.23 -5.44
N ARG A 466 23.42 -9.88 -6.27
CA ARG A 466 21.99 -9.55 -6.36
C ARG A 466 21.20 -10.41 -5.39
N ILE A 467 20.46 -9.75 -4.50
CA ILE A 467 19.53 -10.39 -3.56
C ILE A 467 18.10 -10.19 -4.07
N TYR A 468 17.25 -11.20 -3.93
CA TYR A 468 15.83 -11.05 -4.26
C TYR A 468 15.12 -10.13 -3.25
N GLY A 469 14.11 -9.41 -3.73
CA GLY A 469 13.19 -8.68 -2.88
C GLY A 469 13.68 -7.29 -2.48
N ALA A 470 12.97 -6.70 -1.53
CA ALA A 470 12.95 -5.26 -1.29
C ALA A 470 14.25 -4.69 -0.71
N PHE A 471 15.05 -5.49 -0.01
CA PHE A 471 16.22 -5.03 0.73
C PHE A 471 17.37 -6.02 0.63
N GLU A 472 18.59 -5.52 0.78
CA GLU A 472 19.79 -6.33 0.93
C GLU A 472 19.91 -6.81 2.38
N ASP A 473 19.70 -5.91 3.35
CA ASP A 473 19.73 -6.17 4.79
C ASP A 473 18.68 -5.30 5.51
N PHE A 474 17.67 -5.93 6.11
CA PHE A 474 16.61 -5.22 6.81
C PHE A 474 17.10 -4.46 8.05
N THR A 475 18.23 -4.86 8.65
CA THR A 475 18.78 -4.14 9.79
C THR A 475 19.24 -2.74 9.40
N ALA A 476 19.62 -2.52 8.14
CA ALA A 476 19.95 -1.20 7.59
C ALA A 476 18.72 -0.27 7.48
N CYS A 477 17.50 -0.82 7.53
CA CYS A 477 16.28 -0.02 7.63
C CYS A 477 16.11 0.56 9.04
N ARG A 478 16.87 0.13 10.05
CA ARG A 478 16.78 0.69 11.41
C ARG A 478 17.64 1.94 11.49
N ARG A 479 17.12 2.96 12.19
CA ARG A 479 17.89 4.14 12.56
C ARG A 479 19.06 3.71 13.45
N PRO A 480 20.24 4.34 13.29
CA PRO A 480 21.38 4.10 14.14
C PRO A 480 21.11 4.44 15.61
#